data_AF-A0A962DYM5-F1
#
_entry.id   AF-A0A962DYM5-F1
#
_cell.length_a   1.000
_cell.length_b   1.000
_cell.length_c   1.000
_cell.angle_alpha   90.00
_cell.angle_beta   90.00
_cell.angle_gamma   90.00
#
_symmetry.space_group_name_H-M   'P 1'
#
loop_
_entity.id
_entity.type
_entity.pdbx_description
1 polymer ?
#
loop_
_entity_poly.entity_id
_entity_poly.type
_entity_poly.pdbx_seq_one_letter_code
_entity_poly.pdbx_strand_id
1 'polypeptide(L)'
;PDEEYHIKVFERVVALKGRTEAIAKHITEFLRKTDRFAKTIVFCVDQEHADEMRRALNNLNADVVRDHSDYVCRVTSDEGDVGRGHLSKFQDLESRTPVILTTSQLLTTGVDAPTVQNIVLLRVINSMTEFKQIIGRGTRVRDDYGKLFFSILDYTGSATRLFADPEFDGDPTIETEVTIDEDGEPIDDETVVTPEEEPDDAEPDPLPPDEP
;
A
#
# COMPACT_ATOMS: atom_id res chain seq x y z
N PRO A 1 -30.53 1.99 5.58
CA PRO A 1 -29.22 2.62 5.28
C PRO A 1 -28.05 1.67 5.55
N ASP A 2 -28.03 1.02 6.73
CA ASP A 2 -26.93 0.13 7.13
C ASP A 2 -26.91 -1.21 6.37
N GLU A 3 -28.08 -1.81 6.07
CA GLU A 3 -28.15 -3.07 5.29
C GLU A 3 -27.59 -2.94 3.87
N GLU A 4 -27.85 -1.83 3.18
CA GLU A 4 -27.33 -1.60 1.83
C GLU A 4 -25.81 -1.41 1.83
N TYR A 5 -25.26 -0.78 2.88
CA TYR A 5 -23.83 -0.63 3.08
C TYR A 5 -23.15 -1.98 3.34
N HIS A 6 -23.75 -2.84 4.17
CA HIS A 6 -23.26 -4.18 4.43
C HIS A 6 -23.25 -5.07 3.18
N ILE A 7 -24.27 -4.98 2.33
CA ILE A 7 -24.35 -5.74 1.07
C ILE A 7 -23.22 -5.33 0.11
N LYS A 8 -23.00 -4.02 -0.10
CA LYS A 8 -21.94 -3.52 -1.00
C LYS A 8 -20.53 -3.90 -0.52
N VAL A 9 -20.28 -3.87 0.79
CA VAL A 9 -19.00 -4.31 1.36
C VAL A 9 -18.80 -5.81 1.17
N PHE A 10 -19.84 -6.61 1.39
CA PHE A 10 -19.78 -8.06 1.20
C PHE A 10 -19.53 -8.45 -0.27
N GLU A 11 -20.26 -7.85 -1.22
CA GLU A 11 -20.04 -8.06 -2.66
C GLU A 11 -18.62 -7.71 -3.08
N ARG A 12 -18.07 -6.60 -2.55
CA ARG A 12 -16.68 -6.19 -2.80
C ARG A 12 -15.67 -7.21 -2.25
N VAL A 13 -15.89 -7.73 -1.04
CA VAL A 13 -15.04 -8.78 -0.44
C VAL A 13 -15.05 -10.05 -1.28
N VAL A 14 -16.22 -10.50 -1.72
CA VAL A 14 -16.37 -11.70 -2.57
C VAL A 14 -15.66 -11.48 -3.91
N ALA A 15 -15.84 -10.31 -4.52
CA ALA A 15 -15.19 -9.97 -5.78
C ALA A 15 -13.66 -9.91 -5.66
N LEU A 16 -13.12 -9.44 -4.52
CA LEU A 16 -11.68 -9.38 -4.27
C LEU A 16 -11.06 -10.76 -4.17
N LYS A 17 -11.67 -11.68 -3.40
CA LYS A 17 -11.19 -13.07 -3.30
C LYS A 17 -11.19 -13.79 -4.65
N GLY A 18 -12.17 -13.51 -5.50
CA GLY A 18 -12.24 -14.03 -6.87
C GLY A 18 -11.16 -13.47 -7.81
N ARG A 19 -10.48 -12.37 -7.42
CA ARG A 19 -9.49 -11.65 -8.24
C ARG A 19 -8.07 -11.74 -7.68
N THR A 20 -7.82 -12.58 -6.67
CA THR A 20 -6.51 -12.73 -6.02
C THR A 20 -5.37 -12.91 -7.03
N GLU A 21 -5.53 -13.78 -8.02
CA GLU A 21 -4.49 -14.05 -9.04
C GLU A 21 -4.22 -12.83 -9.95
N ALA A 22 -5.27 -12.20 -10.45
CA ALA A 22 -5.17 -10.98 -11.28
C ALA A 22 -4.47 -9.85 -10.51
N ILE A 23 -4.86 -9.65 -9.25
CA ILE A 23 -4.26 -8.64 -8.39
C ILE A 23 -2.80 -8.98 -8.06
N ALA A 24 -2.48 -10.25 -7.75
CA ALA A 24 -1.11 -10.68 -7.51
C ALA A 24 -0.21 -10.46 -8.75
N LYS A 25 -0.76 -10.68 -9.95
CA LYS A 25 -0.08 -10.40 -11.22
C LYS A 25 0.17 -8.90 -11.39
N HIS A 26 -0.83 -8.06 -11.17
CA HIS A 26 -0.66 -6.61 -11.23
C HIS A 26 0.39 -6.10 -10.23
N ILE A 27 0.36 -6.57 -8.96
CA ILE A 27 1.37 -6.23 -7.95
C ILE A 27 2.77 -6.66 -8.42
N THR A 28 2.90 -7.87 -8.97
CA THR A 28 4.19 -8.39 -9.45
C THR A 28 4.73 -7.55 -10.61
N GLU A 29 3.89 -7.18 -11.57
CA GLU A 29 4.29 -6.32 -12.69
C GLU A 29 4.62 -4.89 -12.25
N PHE A 30 3.87 -4.34 -11.29
CA PHE A 30 4.20 -3.07 -10.66
C PHE A 30 5.61 -3.10 -10.03
N LEU A 31 5.94 -4.14 -9.25
CA LEU A 31 7.27 -4.30 -8.64
C LEU A 31 8.36 -4.55 -9.69
N ARG A 32 8.06 -5.25 -10.79
CA ARG A 32 9.01 -5.43 -11.91
C ARG A 32 9.34 -4.13 -12.62
N LYS A 33 8.36 -3.24 -12.78
CA LYS A 33 8.53 -1.93 -13.43
C LYS A 33 9.22 -0.90 -12.52
N THR A 34 9.04 -1.03 -11.20
CA THR A 34 9.56 -0.07 -10.21
C THR A 34 10.81 -0.61 -9.51
N ASP A 35 10.64 -1.35 -8.41
CA ASP A 35 11.71 -2.04 -7.70
C ASP A 35 11.20 -3.36 -7.10
N ARG A 36 11.80 -4.47 -7.56
CA ARG A 36 11.51 -5.83 -7.12
C ARG A 36 11.83 -6.10 -5.65
N PHE A 37 12.62 -5.25 -4.99
CA PHE A 37 12.97 -5.36 -3.58
C PHE A 37 12.38 -4.24 -2.72
N ALA A 38 11.46 -3.44 -3.28
CA ALA A 38 10.71 -2.45 -2.53
C ALA A 38 9.81 -3.13 -1.50
N LYS A 39 10.12 -2.91 -0.21
CA LYS A 39 9.38 -3.53 0.90
C LYS A 39 7.90 -3.15 0.84
N THR A 40 7.08 -4.19 0.75
CA THR A 40 5.65 -4.11 0.44
C THR A 40 4.83 -4.84 1.49
N ILE A 41 3.76 -4.23 1.98
CA ILE A 41 2.79 -4.87 2.88
C ILE A 41 1.44 -4.96 2.19
N VAL A 42 0.87 -6.16 2.13
CA VAL A 42 -0.42 -6.46 1.51
C VAL A 42 -1.45 -6.78 2.59
N PHE A 43 -2.41 -5.86 2.77
CA PHE A 43 -3.52 -5.99 3.71
C PHE A 43 -4.69 -6.72 3.05
N CYS A 44 -4.78 -8.01 3.33
CA CYS A 44 -5.80 -8.94 2.83
C CYS A 44 -7.05 -8.93 3.70
N VAL A 45 -8.16 -9.43 3.15
CA VAL A 45 -9.48 -9.50 3.83
C VAL A 45 -9.41 -10.29 5.14
N ASP A 46 -8.83 -11.48 5.10
CA ASP A 46 -8.74 -12.42 6.22
C ASP A 46 -7.46 -13.29 6.11
N GLN A 47 -7.24 -14.16 7.11
CA GLN A 47 -6.01 -14.96 7.19
C GLN A 47 -5.87 -15.97 6.03
N GLU A 48 -6.99 -16.45 5.52
CA GLU A 48 -7.04 -17.39 4.40
C GLU A 48 -6.64 -16.68 3.11
N HIS A 49 -7.26 -15.53 2.82
CA HIS A 49 -6.88 -14.69 1.67
C HIS A 49 -5.41 -14.24 1.75
N ALA A 50 -4.88 -13.97 2.94
CA ALA A 50 -3.46 -13.65 3.10
C ALA A 50 -2.53 -14.80 2.69
N ASP A 51 -2.93 -16.07 2.89
CA ASP A 51 -2.14 -17.21 2.43
C ASP A 51 -2.31 -17.46 0.93
N GLU A 52 -3.53 -17.33 0.40
CA GLU A 52 -3.78 -17.39 -1.04
C GLU A 52 -2.94 -16.37 -1.80
N MET A 53 -2.98 -15.11 -1.36
CA MET A 53 -2.18 -14.01 -1.92
C MET A 53 -0.68 -14.29 -1.79
N ARG A 54 -0.21 -14.82 -0.64
CA ARG A 54 1.19 -15.21 -0.47
C ARG A 54 1.61 -16.26 -1.51
N ARG A 55 0.78 -17.29 -1.72
CA ARG A 55 1.07 -18.37 -2.68
C ARG A 55 1.10 -17.85 -4.11
N ALA A 56 0.11 -17.04 -4.51
CA ALA A 56 0.04 -16.43 -5.84
C ALA A 56 1.29 -15.57 -6.13
N LEU A 57 1.63 -14.66 -5.21
CA LEU A 57 2.82 -13.81 -5.35
C LEU A 57 4.12 -14.62 -5.36
N ASN A 58 4.22 -15.67 -4.55
CA ASN A 58 5.40 -16.54 -4.53
C ASN A 58 5.58 -17.25 -5.89
N ASN A 59 4.50 -17.77 -6.48
CA ASN A 59 4.53 -18.43 -7.79
C ASN A 59 4.91 -17.45 -8.92
N LEU A 60 4.35 -16.25 -8.92
CA LEU A 60 4.62 -15.22 -9.94
C LEU A 60 6.05 -14.65 -9.86
N ASN A 61 6.71 -14.81 -8.70
CA ASN A 61 8.08 -14.37 -8.45
C ASN A 61 9.03 -15.56 -8.21
N ALA A 62 8.72 -16.72 -8.80
CA ALA A 62 9.49 -17.96 -8.61
C ALA A 62 10.98 -17.82 -9.00
N ASP A 63 11.31 -16.89 -9.89
CA ASP A 63 12.68 -16.55 -10.24
C ASP A 63 13.46 -15.92 -9.07
N VAL A 64 12.83 -15.03 -8.29
CA VAL A 64 13.42 -14.47 -7.05
C VAL A 64 13.41 -15.49 -5.93
N VAL A 65 12.29 -16.18 -5.76
CA VAL A 65 12.07 -17.10 -4.63
C VAL A 65 13.09 -18.23 -4.63
N ARG A 66 13.57 -18.63 -5.81
CA ARG A 66 14.63 -19.63 -5.95
C ARG A 66 15.90 -19.28 -5.18
N ASP A 67 16.26 -18.00 -5.19
CA ASP A 67 17.45 -17.47 -4.49
C ASP A 67 17.10 -16.93 -3.10
N HIS A 68 15.83 -16.55 -2.90
CA HIS A 68 15.30 -15.96 -1.67
C HIS A 68 13.99 -16.64 -1.25
N SER A 69 14.09 -17.78 -0.57
CA SER A 69 12.91 -18.58 -0.18
C SER A 69 11.88 -17.82 0.67
N ASP A 70 12.31 -16.76 1.35
CA ASP A 70 11.50 -15.88 2.20
C ASP A 70 11.09 -14.57 1.52
N TYR A 71 11.14 -14.49 0.19
CA TYR A 71 10.77 -13.28 -0.56
C TYR A 71 9.35 -12.80 -0.24
N VAL A 72 8.39 -13.74 -0.13
CA VAL A 72 6.99 -13.47 0.26
C VAL A 72 6.67 -14.28 1.52
N CYS A 73 6.30 -13.58 2.60
CA CYS A 73 5.95 -14.20 3.88
C CYS A 73 4.53 -13.78 4.30
N ARG A 74 3.82 -14.69 4.97
CA ARG A 74 2.56 -14.37 5.64
C ARG A 74 2.86 -14.04 7.10
N VAL A 75 2.23 -12.98 7.60
CA VAL A 75 2.28 -12.61 9.01
C VAL A 75 0.86 -12.40 9.49
N THR A 76 0.32 -13.40 10.16
CA THR A 76 -1.00 -13.37 10.79
C THR A 76 -0.92 -14.01 12.17
N SER A 77 -2.02 -13.98 12.91
CA SER A 77 -2.10 -14.60 14.25
C SER A 77 -1.77 -16.09 14.24
N ASP A 78 -2.13 -16.80 13.16
CA ASP A 78 -1.89 -18.24 13.02
C ASP A 78 -0.39 -18.60 12.94
N GLU A 79 0.47 -17.66 12.51
CA GLU A 79 1.90 -17.93 12.27
C GLU A 79 2.76 -17.81 13.53
N GLY A 80 2.19 -17.31 14.62
CA GLY A 80 2.83 -17.18 15.92
C GLY A 80 4.26 -16.63 15.82
N ASP A 81 5.24 -17.40 16.32
CA ASP A 81 6.64 -17.00 16.42
C ASP A 81 7.32 -16.87 15.07
N VAL A 82 6.91 -17.69 14.09
CA VAL A 82 7.48 -17.68 12.73
C VAL A 82 7.09 -16.38 12.03
N GLY A 83 5.81 -15.99 12.11
CA GLY A 83 5.33 -14.71 11.58
C GLY A 83 6.03 -13.52 12.23
N ARG A 84 6.24 -13.56 13.56
CA ARG A 84 7.00 -12.53 14.28
C ARG A 84 8.46 -12.46 13.83
N GLY A 85 9.09 -13.60 13.54
CA GLY A 85 10.45 -13.64 12.99
C GLY A 85 10.55 -12.99 11.61
N HIS A 86 9.62 -13.30 10.70
CA HIS A 86 9.55 -12.66 9.39
C HIS A 86 9.34 -11.16 9.48
N LEU A 87 8.45 -10.73 10.37
CA LEU A 87 8.19 -9.32 10.63
C LEU A 87 9.42 -8.58 11.17
N SER A 88 10.13 -9.18 12.13
CA SER A 88 11.36 -8.61 12.68
C SER A 88 12.44 -8.46 11.60
N LYS A 89 12.62 -9.48 10.75
CA LYS A 89 13.57 -9.43 9.64
C LYS A 89 13.14 -8.40 8.58
N PHE A 90 11.86 -8.25 8.34
CA PHE A 90 11.32 -7.24 7.42
C PHE A 90 11.55 -5.81 7.93
N GLN A 91 11.58 -5.58 9.25
CA GLN A 91 11.86 -4.26 9.83
C GLN A 91 13.35 -3.87 9.75
N ASP A 92 14.23 -4.86 9.70
CA ASP A 92 15.67 -4.66 9.64
C ASP A 92 16.08 -3.89 8.37
N LEU A 93 16.85 -2.82 8.56
CA LEU A 93 17.34 -1.95 7.48
C LEU A 93 18.35 -2.66 6.59
N GLU A 94 19.15 -3.56 7.16
CA GLU A 94 20.19 -4.29 6.42
C GLU A 94 19.62 -5.51 5.67
N SER A 95 18.42 -5.95 6.06
CA SER A 95 17.80 -7.12 5.45
C SER A 95 17.10 -6.78 4.14
N ARG A 96 17.49 -7.51 3.08
CA ARG A 96 16.84 -7.43 1.76
C ARG A 96 15.55 -8.23 1.66
N THR A 97 15.34 -9.24 2.51
CA THR A 97 14.13 -10.09 2.50
C THR A 97 13.63 -10.38 3.93
N PRO A 98 12.33 -10.61 4.16
CA PRO A 98 11.23 -10.63 3.19
C PRO A 98 11.01 -9.28 2.52
N VAL A 99 10.54 -9.30 1.27
CA VAL A 99 10.18 -8.09 0.52
C VAL A 99 8.69 -7.85 0.61
N ILE A 100 7.89 -8.92 0.55
CA ILE A 100 6.44 -8.81 0.59
C ILE A 100 5.91 -9.52 1.83
N LEU A 101 5.15 -8.80 2.66
CA LEU A 101 4.37 -9.38 3.75
C LEU A 101 2.89 -9.36 3.41
N THR A 102 2.23 -10.51 3.48
CA THR A 102 0.76 -10.59 3.45
C THR A 102 0.22 -10.70 4.87
N THR A 103 -0.83 -9.94 5.18
CA THR A 103 -1.46 -9.94 6.50
C THR A 103 -2.95 -9.69 6.38
N SER A 104 -3.75 -10.20 7.32
CA SER A 104 -5.18 -9.92 7.40
C SER A 104 -5.54 -8.78 8.35
N GLN A 105 -4.65 -8.48 9.29
CA GLN A 105 -4.87 -7.50 10.34
C GLN A 105 -3.70 -6.52 10.41
N LEU A 106 -3.93 -5.42 11.14
CA LEU A 106 -2.85 -4.57 11.60
C LEU A 106 -1.80 -5.45 12.27
N LEU A 107 -0.60 -5.54 11.68
CA LEU A 107 0.58 -6.03 12.39
C LEU A 107 0.70 -5.10 13.59
N THR A 108 0.38 -5.58 14.79
CA THR A 108 -0.06 -4.75 15.93
C THR A 108 0.89 -3.59 16.25
N THR A 109 0.38 -2.58 16.96
CA THR A 109 1.15 -1.42 17.44
C THR A 109 2.56 -1.82 17.92
N GLY A 110 3.59 -1.24 17.30
CA GLY A 110 4.99 -1.61 17.55
C GLY A 110 5.75 -2.05 16.28
N VAL A 111 5.07 -2.14 15.13
CA VAL A 111 5.75 -2.39 13.85
C VAL A 111 6.27 -1.10 13.26
N ASP A 112 7.56 -0.84 13.48
CA ASP A 112 8.29 0.27 12.86
C ASP A 112 9.12 -0.26 11.68
N ALA A 113 8.60 -0.08 10.47
CA ALA A 113 9.29 -0.48 9.25
C ALA A 113 9.47 0.77 8.36
N PRO A 114 10.41 1.66 8.69
CA PRO A 114 10.60 2.93 7.98
C PRO A 114 11.02 2.73 6.52
N THR A 115 11.41 1.50 6.15
CA THR A 115 11.79 1.11 4.78
C THR A 115 10.63 0.62 3.92
N VAL A 116 9.39 0.59 4.43
CA VAL A 116 8.20 0.25 3.63
C VAL A 116 8.04 1.29 2.53
N GLN A 117 8.02 0.82 1.27
CA GLN A 117 7.86 1.65 0.08
C GLN A 117 6.48 1.47 -0.55
N ASN A 118 5.81 0.34 -0.32
CA ASN A 118 4.49 0.08 -0.88
C ASN A 118 3.52 -0.47 0.17
N ILE A 119 2.28 0.04 0.15
CA ILE A 119 1.16 -0.47 0.93
C ILE A 119 0.07 -0.89 -0.04
N VAL A 120 -0.35 -2.14 0.02
CA VAL A 120 -1.40 -2.68 -0.84
C VAL A 120 -2.65 -2.97 -0.02
N LEU A 121 -3.79 -2.45 -0.45
CA LEU A 121 -5.07 -2.60 0.25
C LEU A 121 -6.01 -3.51 -0.55
N LEU A 122 -6.29 -4.68 0.02
CA LEU A 122 -7.27 -5.67 -0.47
C LEU A 122 -8.40 -5.88 0.54
N ARG A 123 -8.54 -4.98 1.51
CA ARG A 123 -9.63 -4.97 2.48
C ARG A 123 -10.15 -3.56 2.68
N VAL A 124 -11.43 -3.48 3.00
CA VAL A 124 -12.05 -2.21 3.35
C VAL A 124 -11.50 -1.73 4.69
N ILE A 125 -11.04 -0.48 4.72
CA ILE A 125 -10.63 0.21 5.95
C ILE A 125 -11.80 1.06 6.42
N ASN A 126 -12.32 0.77 7.61
CA ASN A 126 -13.55 1.38 8.10
C ASN A 126 -13.33 2.60 9.01
N SER A 127 -12.08 2.88 9.38
CA SER A 127 -11.75 3.97 10.31
C SER A 127 -10.52 4.74 9.87
N MET A 128 -10.58 6.06 9.98
CA MET A 128 -9.45 6.96 9.77
C MET A 128 -8.26 6.61 10.68
N THR A 129 -8.53 6.21 11.92
CA THR A 129 -7.49 5.80 12.86
C THR A 129 -6.74 4.56 12.37
N GLU A 130 -7.46 3.56 11.85
CA GLU A 130 -6.85 2.36 11.26
C GLU A 130 -6.03 2.72 10.02
N PHE A 131 -6.55 3.62 9.18
CA PHE A 131 -5.85 4.10 7.99
C PHE A 131 -4.54 4.83 8.34
N LYS A 132 -4.60 5.83 9.24
CA LYS A 132 -3.42 6.56 9.74
C LYS A 132 -2.39 5.62 10.36
N GLN A 133 -2.82 4.55 11.05
CA GLN A 133 -1.92 3.52 11.59
C GLN A 133 -1.26 2.64 10.51
N ILE A 134 -1.94 2.41 9.38
CA ILE A 134 -1.41 1.66 8.25
C ILE A 134 -0.38 2.51 7.50
N ILE A 135 -0.78 3.70 7.06
CA ILE A 135 0.07 4.56 6.22
C ILE A 135 1.18 5.25 7.01
N GLY A 136 0.98 5.51 8.30
CA GLY A 136 2.00 6.11 9.18
C GLY A 136 3.29 5.28 9.28
N ARG A 137 3.26 4.04 8.79
CA ARG A 137 4.43 3.15 8.64
C ARG A 137 5.27 3.51 7.42
N GLY A 138 4.63 4.02 6.37
CA GLY A 138 5.25 4.43 5.11
C GLY A 138 5.70 5.89 5.09
N THR A 139 5.10 6.78 5.88
CA THR A 139 5.31 8.24 5.82
C THR A 139 6.69 8.74 6.30
N ARG A 140 7.51 7.87 6.91
CA ARG A 140 8.87 8.27 7.31
C ARG A 140 9.79 8.35 6.09
N VAL A 141 10.27 9.56 5.82
CA VAL A 141 11.30 9.85 4.81
C VAL A 141 12.65 9.30 5.27
N ARG A 142 13.38 8.68 4.34
CA ARG A 142 14.73 8.13 4.54
C ARG A 142 15.57 8.42 3.31
N ASP A 143 16.02 9.67 3.21
CA ASP A 143 16.88 10.14 2.10
C ASP A 143 18.17 9.32 2.00
N ASP A 144 18.70 8.86 3.14
CA ASP A 144 19.89 8.01 3.24
C ASP A 144 19.74 6.66 2.54
N TYR A 145 18.50 6.19 2.34
CA TYR A 145 18.17 4.96 1.60
C TYR A 145 17.38 5.24 0.31
N GLY A 146 17.34 6.50 -0.14
CA GLY A 146 16.63 6.91 -1.37
C GLY A 146 15.11 6.84 -1.28
N LYS A 147 14.54 6.74 -0.07
CA LYS A 147 13.09 6.68 0.13
C LYS A 147 12.55 8.08 0.41
N LEU A 148 12.02 8.70 -0.65
CA LEU A 148 11.40 10.03 -0.62
C LEU A 148 9.87 9.99 -0.53
N PHE A 149 9.27 8.90 -1.01
CA PHE A 149 7.83 8.69 -1.03
C PHE A 149 7.51 7.20 -0.77
N PHE A 150 6.24 6.88 -0.63
CA PHE A 150 5.72 5.51 -0.64
C PHE A 150 4.44 5.47 -1.47
N SER A 151 4.14 4.32 -2.06
CA SER A 151 2.97 4.12 -2.91
C SER A 151 1.87 3.39 -2.15
N ILE A 152 0.61 3.75 -2.41
CA ILE A 152 -0.55 2.99 -1.96
C ILE A 152 -1.25 2.42 -3.19
N LEU A 153 -1.34 1.09 -3.27
CA LEU A 153 -2.12 0.40 -4.29
C LEU A 153 -3.44 -0.02 -3.66
N ASP A 154 -4.53 0.63 -4.03
CA ASP A 154 -5.84 0.39 -3.43
C ASP A 154 -6.80 -0.28 -4.41
N TYR A 155 -7.09 -1.56 -4.18
CA TYR A 155 -8.04 -2.33 -4.96
C TYR A 155 -9.47 -2.27 -4.40
N THR A 156 -9.67 -1.48 -3.35
CA THR A 156 -10.94 -1.41 -2.61
C THR A 156 -11.61 -0.05 -2.69
N GLY A 157 -10.91 1.01 -3.11
CA GLY A 157 -11.35 2.40 -3.04
C GLY A 157 -11.46 2.93 -1.60
N SER A 158 -10.77 2.30 -0.65
CA SER A 158 -10.71 2.76 0.75
C SER A 158 -9.82 3.99 0.90
N ALA A 159 -8.65 4.00 0.28
CA ALA A 159 -7.69 5.09 0.32
C ALA A 159 -8.28 6.35 -0.32
N THR A 160 -8.83 6.27 -1.54
CA THR A 160 -9.47 7.42 -2.22
C THR A 160 -10.56 8.04 -1.35
N ARG A 161 -11.41 7.21 -0.72
CA ARG A 161 -12.47 7.68 0.18
C ARG A 161 -11.93 8.35 1.45
N LEU A 162 -10.82 7.86 2.00
CA LEU A 162 -10.26 8.33 3.26
C LEU A 162 -9.32 9.53 3.06
N PHE A 163 -8.64 9.64 1.91
CA PHE A 163 -7.88 10.85 1.56
C PHE A 163 -8.80 12.04 1.31
N ALA A 164 -10.00 11.81 0.77
CA ALA A 164 -11.02 12.86 0.61
C ALA A 164 -11.62 13.37 1.94
N ASP A 165 -11.22 12.83 3.08
CA ASP A 165 -11.69 13.27 4.40
C ASP A 165 -10.87 14.48 4.89
N PRO A 166 -11.50 15.64 5.14
CA PRO A 166 -10.80 16.85 5.60
C PRO A 166 -10.06 16.71 6.94
N GLU A 167 -10.36 15.68 7.74
CA GLU A 167 -9.60 15.38 8.98
C GLU A 167 -8.25 14.68 8.72
N PHE A 168 -7.92 14.40 7.47
CA PHE A 168 -6.65 13.83 7.05
C PHE A 168 -5.59 14.92 6.79
N ASP A 169 -4.34 14.68 7.22
CA ASP A 169 -3.23 15.64 7.03
C ASP A 169 -2.68 15.51 5.60
N GLY A 170 -3.31 16.22 4.66
CA GLY A 170 -2.80 16.50 3.32
C GLY A 170 -3.25 15.53 2.22
N ASP A 171 -3.43 16.05 1.02
CA ASP A 171 -3.78 15.27 -0.18
C ASP A 171 -2.60 14.45 -0.70
N PRO A 172 -2.84 13.34 -1.42
CA PRO A 172 -1.77 12.64 -2.12
C PRO A 172 -1.12 13.58 -3.14
N THR A 173 0.20 13.56 -3.22
CA THR A 173 0.91 14.38 -4.22
C THR A 173 0.57 13.99 -5.65
N ILE A 174 0.24 12.71 -5.87
CA ILE A 174 -0.16 12.15 -7.17
C ILE A 174 -1.20 11.07 -6.90
N GLU A 175 -2.35 11.17 -7.55
CA GLU A 175 -3.33 10.08 -7.63
C GLU A 175 -3.37 9.52 -9.05
N THR A 176 -3.44 8.20 -9.18
CA THR A 176 -3.57 7.51 -10.46
C THR A 176 -4.60 6.41 -10.34
N GLU A 177 -5.61 6.46 -11.21
CA GLU A 177 -6.61 5.40 -11.31
C GLU A 177 -6.29 4.52 -12.53
N VAL A 178 -6.14 3.21 -12.28
CA VAL A 178 -5.84 2.22 -13.30
C VAL A 178 -6.90 1.14 -13.27
N THR A 179 -7.58 0.93 -14.40
CA THR A 179 -8.47 -0.22 -14.56
C THR A 179 -7.65 -1.42 -14.99
N ILE A 180 -7.77 -2.54 -14.27
CA ILE A 180 -7.14 -3.81 -14.61
C ILE A 180 -8.16 -4.84 -15.09
N ASP A 181 -7.79 -5.65 -16.07
CA ASP A 181 -8.61 -6.73 -16.60
C ASP A 181 -8.58 -8.00 -15.71
N GLU A 182 -9.25 -9.06 -16.17
CA GLU A 182 -9.28 -10.35 -15.47
C GLU A 182 -7.91 -11.05 -15.41
N ASP A 183 -7.00 -10.68 -16.30
CA ASP A 183 -5.62 -11.16 -16.33
C ASP A 183 -4.67 -10.26 -15.51
N GLY A 184 -5.17 -9.17 -14.91
CA GLY A 184 -4.37 -8.22 -14.13
C GLY A 184 -3.56 -7.24 -14.98
N GLU A 185 -3.86 -7.13 -16.28
CA GLU A 185 -3.24 -6.16 -17.18
C GLU A 185 -4.03 -4.84 -17.17
N PRO A 186 -3.36 -3.68 -17.23
CA PRO A 186 -4.04 -2.39 -17.34
C PRO A 186 -4.74 -2.25 -18.70
N ILE A 187 -6.03 -1.87 -18.70
CA ILE A 187 -6.88 -1.82 -19.91
C ILE A 187 -7.12 -0.41 -20.47
N ASP A 188 -6.84 0.66 -19.72
CA ASP A 188 -7.11 2.05 -20.11
C ASP A 188 -5.92 2.98 -19.82
N ASP A 189 -5.91 4.17 -20.43
CA ASP A 189 -4.86 5.19 -20.23
C ASP A 189 -4.87 5.70 -18.77
N GLU A 190 -3.70 5.77 -18.14
CA GLU A 190 -3.50 6.27 -16.77
C GLU A 190 -4.04 7.71 -16.63
N THR A 191 -5.16 7.88 -15.91
CA THR A 191 -5.61 9.22 -15.49
C THR A 191 -4.79 9.64 -14.28
N VAL A 192 -3.80 10.52 -14.53
CA VAL A 192 -3.05 11.19 -13.47
C VAL A 192 -3.86 12.39 -12.99
N VAL A 193 -4.30 12.37 -11.74
CA VAL A 193 -4.88 13.53 -11.06
C VAL A 193 -3.79 14.13 -10.18
N THR A 194 -3.24 15.26 -10.60
CA THR A 194 -2.41 16.12 -9.75
C THR A 194 -3.31 17.13 -9.05
N PRO A 195 -3.22 17.30 -7.71
CA PRO A 195 -3.89 18.41 -7.04
C PRO A 195 -3.46 19.73 -7.69
N GLU A 196 -4.43 20.60 -8.03
CA GLU A 196 -4.11 21.96 -8.45
C GLU A 196 -3.38 22.66 -7.28
N GLU A 197 -2.17 23.16 -7.51
CA GLU A 197 -1.55 24.10 -6.57
C GLU A 197 -2.50 25.30 -6.46
N GLU A 198 -3.11 25.51 -5.28
CA GLU A 198 -3.75 26.81 -5.02
C GLU A 198 -2.66 27.88 -5.22
N PRO A 199 -2.92 28.93 -6.03
CA PRO A 199 -1.96 30.00 -6.18
C PRO A 199 -1.73 30.61 -4.79
N ASP A 200 -0.48 30.58 -4.34
CA ASP A 200 0.00 31.26 -3.15
C ASP A 200 -0.32 32.76 -3.33
N ASP A 201 -1.43 33.21 -2.72
CA ASP A 201 -1.76 34.63 -2.52
C ASP A 201 -0.79 35.22 -1.49
N ALA A 202 0.51 35.13 -1.77
CA ALA A 202 1.52 35.91 -1.12
C ALA A 202 1.42 37.34 -1.67
N GLU A 203 0.71 38.20 -0.95
CA GLU A 203 0.77 39.65 -1.18
C GLU A 203 2.25 40.07 -1.28
N PRO A 204 2.67 40.75 -2.35
CA PRO A 204 4.05 41.19 -2.47
C PRO A 204 4.35 42.20 -1.35
N ASP A 205 5.33 41.86 -0.52
CA ASP A 205 5.88 42.70 0.53
C ASP A 205 6.14 44.12 -0.03
N PRO A 206 5.62 45.20 0.58
CA PRO A 206 5.77 46.53 0.01
C PRO A 206 7.25 46.92 -0.01
N LEU A 207 7.75 47.24 -1.21
CA LEU A 207 9.09 47.75 -1.44
C LEU A 207 9.40 48.91 -0.48
N PRO A 208 10.60 48.93 0.15
CA PRO A 208 10.98 50.04 1.00
C PRO A 208 11.06 51.33 0.15
N PRO A 209 10.68 52.49 0.72
CA PRO A 209 10.70 53.74 -0.01
C PRO A 209 12.14 54.13 -0.35
N ASP A 210 12.38 54.51 -1.60
CA ASP A 210 13.64 55.13 -2.03
C ASP A 210 13.87 56.41 -1.23
N GLU A 211 14.96 56.45 -0.45
CA GLU A 211 15.42 57.66 0.22
C GLU A 211 16.01 58.67 -0.80
N PRO A 212 15.79 59.98 -0.60
CA PRO A 212 16.15 61.04 -1.55
C PRO A 212 17.64 61.42 -1.60
#